data_AF-A0A1F5I993-F1
#
_entry.id   AF-A0A1F5I993-F1
#
_cell.length_a   1.000
_cell.length_b   1.000
_cell.length_c   1.000
_cell.angle_alpha   90.00
_cell.angle_beta   90.00
_cell.angle_gamma   90.00
#
_symmetry.space_group_name_H-M   'P 1'
#
loop_
_entity.id
_entity.type
_entity.pdbx_description
1 polymer ?
#
loop_
_entity_poly.entity_id
_entity_poly.type
_entity_poly.pdbx_seq_one_letter_code
_entity_poly.pdbx_strand_id
1 'polypeptide(L)'
;MSRKKGQYLKIPLIILGLILLGLLLTRYKDQGTNINNANPKLQESIQTTPKPQVNAQLQSLIDSSANQFDGLYAIYIKDLKSDAIYQINADKTFTSASIYKLAVMYKTYNEIAKGNLKKNDNLTGNKSALDKRILGEDEENFEPSPDDTNQTITFDVKTALFEMITVSDNYSALLLAERLGWKNIDDFLKENSIQNFNLVGENSPNTTALAVGLLLEKIYNNTAVNSQFSQEMKNLLFAQEINDRIPKYLPKDIKVAHKTGELGSIRHDAGIVLGKNSDYIFVFLSDTPEPEEATETIALLSRKIYDELEKIINVQK
;
A
#
# COMPACT_ATOMS: atom_id res chain seq x y z
N MET A 1 15.07 21.66 -50.03
CA MET A 1 15.14 20.30 -49.46
C MET A 1 15.40 20.41 -47.97
N SER A 2 14.37 20.21 -47.16
CA SER A 2 14.39 20.30 -45.69
C SER A 2 14.38 18.89 -45.12
N ARG A 3 15.36 18.54 -44.27
CA ARG A 3 15.34 17.31 -43.46
C ARG A 3 15.20 17.72 -41.99
N LYS A 4 13.98 17.52 -41.48
CA LYS A 4 13.62 17.68 -40.07
C LYS A 4 14.46 16.74 -39.20
N LYS A 5 15.08 17.27 -38.15
CA LYS A 5 15.62 16.50 -37.03
C LYS A 5 14.43 15.96 -36.22
N GLY A 6 14.32 14.63 -36.12
CA GLY A 6 13.36 13.98 -35.24
C GLY A 6 13.77 14.15 -33.78
N GLN A 7 12.86 14.68 -32.96
CA GLN A 7 12.93 14.59 -31.50
C GLN A 7 12.60 13.14 -31.11
N TYR A 8 13.53 12.46 -30.44
CA TYR A 8 13.26 11.18 -29.80
C TYR A 8 12.56 11.46 -28.47
N LEU A 9 11.27 11.11 -28.40
CA LEU A 9 10.49 11.05 -27.17
C LEU A 9 11.07 9.90 -26.33
N LYS A 10 11.70 10.21 -25.18
CA LYS A 10 12.11 9.19 -24.22
C LYS A 10 10.87 8.71 -23.47
N ILE A 11 10.36 7.55 -23.85
CA ILE A 11 9.38 6.80 -23.06
C ILE A 11 10.19 5.88 -22.14
N PRO A 12 10.10 5.99 -20.80
CA PRO A 12 10.71 5.00 -19.93
C PRO A 12 9.92 3.69 -20.03
N LEU A 13 10.51 2.67 -20.66
CA LEU A 13 10.10 1.28 -20.50
C LEU A 13 10.50 0.85 -19.08
N ILE A 14 9.54 0.72 -18.17
CA ILE A 14 9.70 -0.03 -16.92
C ILE A 14 8.52 -1.00 -16.82
N ILE A 15 8.59 -2.06 -17.63
CA ILE A 15 7.82 -3.29 -17.43
C ILE A 15 8.76 -4.43 -17.80
N LEU A 16 9.52 -4.94 -16.83
CA LEU A 16 9.95 -6.34 -16.73
C LEU A 16 10.81 -6.48 -15.47
N GLY A 17 10.34 -7.21 -14.47
CA GLY A 17 11.13 -7.52 -13.27
C GLY A 17 10.26 -7.69 -12.03
N LEU A 18 9.21 -8.50 -12.14
CA LEU A 18 8.26 -8.78 -11.06
C LEU A 18 7.67 -10.17 -11.31
N ILE A 19 8.49 -11.23 -11.33
CA ILE A 19 7.98 -12.59 -11.58
C ILE A 19 8.30 -13.59 -10.47
N LEU A 20 9.33 -13.45 -9.62
CA LEU A 20 9.76 -14.59 -8.79
C LEU A 20 10.20 -14.28 -7.34
N LEU A 21 9.51 -13.40 -6.60
CA LEU A 21 9.83 -13.19 -5.16
C LEU A 21 9.19 -14.24 -4.21
N GLY A 22 8.34 -15.14 -4.72
CA GLY A 22 7.39 -15.89 -3.88
C GLY A 22 7.82 -17.24 -3.31
N LEU A 23 8.98 -17.82 -3.65
CA LEU A 23 9.17 -19.28 -3.48
C LEU A 23 10.29 -19.80 -2.58
N LEU A 24 11.11 -18.96 -1.95
CA LEU A 24 12.15 -19.46 -1.05
C LEU A 24 12.08 -18.76 0.29
N LEU A 25 11.65 -19.52 1.31
CA LEU A 25 12.17 -19.54 2.69
C LEU A 25 11.21 -20.33 3.60
N THR A 26 11.02 -21.62 3.31
CA THR A 26 10.42 -22.56 4.26
C THR A 26 11.54 -23.27 5.02
N ARG A 27 11.58 -23.05 6.34
CA ARG A 27 11.96 -23.99 7.42
C ARG A 27 12.65 -23.25 8.58
N TYR A 28 11.84 -22.83 9.55
CA TYR A 28 12.28 -22.89 10.94
C TYR A 28 11.06 -23.17 11.83
N LYS A 29 11.16 -24.24 12.61
CA LYS A 29 10.12 -24.77 13.51
C LYS A 29 10.61 -24.49 14.92
N ASP A 30 9.84 -23.79 15.74
CA ASP A 30 10.03 -23.91 17.19
C ASP A 30 8.76 -23.69 18.01
N GLN A 31 8.81 -24.28 19.20
CA GLN A 31 7.71 -24.81 19.98
C GLN A 31 6.91 -23.76 20.77
N GLY A 32 5.61 -24.04 20.93
CA GLY A 32 4.69 -23.20 21.67
C GLY A 32 4.83 -23.33 23.19
N THR A 33 4.45 -22.26 23.88
CA THR A 33 4.00 -22.32 25.27
C THR A 33 2.74 -21.45 25.45
N ASN A 34 1.77 -22.07 26.14
CA ASN A 34 0.46 -21.57 26.50
C ASN A 34 0.57 -20.69 27.75
N ILE A 35 -0.03 -19.49 27.76
CA ILE A 35 -0.43 -18.84 29.01
C ILE A 35 -1.80 -18.17 28.83
N ASN A 36 -2.83 -18.84 29.33
CA ASN A 36 -4.06 -18.20 29.77
C ASN A 36 -3.81 -17.57 31.13
N ASN A 37 -4.29 -16.34 31.34
CA ASN A 37 -5.01 -15.94 32.56
C ASN A 37 -5.57 -14.52 32.40
N ALA A 38 -6.89 -14.45 32.20
CA ALA A 38 -7.67 -13.23 32.31
C ALA A 38 -7.92 -12.91 33.79
N ASN A 39 -7.87 -11.63 34.14
CA ASN A 39 -8.39 -11.13 35.40
C ASN A 39 -9.41 -10.01 35.11
N PRO A 40 -10.69 -10.16 35.48
CA PRO A 40 -11.74 -9.21 35.14
C PRO A 40 -11.90 -8.19 36.26
N LYS A 41 -11.68 -6.92 35.95
CA LYS A 41 -12.32 -5.76 36.59
C LYS A 41 -11.65 -4.49 36.08
N LEU A 42 -12.36 -3.76 35.24
CA LEU A 42 -12.36 -2.29 35.12
C LEU A 42 -13.55 -1.96 34.20
N GLN A 43 -14.74 -1.82 34.80
CA GLN A 43 -15.88 -1.19 34.14
C GLN A 43 -15.74 0.32 34.37
N GLU A 44 -15.24 1.04 33.36
CA GLU A 44 -15.39 2.48 33.26
C GLU A 44 -16.39 2.82 32.15
N SER A 45 -17.12 3.90 32.40
CA SER A 45 -18.30 4.39 31.69
C SER A 45 -18.14 4.48 30.18
N ILE A 46 -18.91 3.67 29.44
CA ILE A 46 -19.04 3.78 27.98
C ILE A 46 -19.94 4.98 27.68
N GLN A 47 -19.32 6.11 27.30
CA GLN A 47 -19.99 7.09 26.45
C GLN A 47 -20.36 6.37 25.15
N THR A 48 -21.65 6.23 24.88
CA THR A 48 -22.14 5.59 23.66
C THR A 48 -21.75 6.44 22.47
N THR A 49 -20.67 6.08 21.79
CA THR A 49 -20.42 6.54 20.42
C THR A 49 -21.67 6.20 19.59
N PRO A 50 -22.16 7.13 18.74
CA PRO A 50 -23.23 6.81 17.81
C PRO A 50 -22.83 5.55 17.02
N LYS A 51 -23.73 4.57 16.92
CA LYS A 51 -23.47 3.38 16.10
C LYS A 51 -23.16 3.82 14.66
N PRO A 52 -22.17 3.23 13.99
CA PRO A 52 -21.88 3.54 12.59
C PRO A 52 -23.15 3.46 11.74
N GLN A 53 -23.43 4.51 10.97
CA GLN A 53 -24.60 4.55 10.08
C GLN A 53 -24.23 3.94 8.73
N VAL A 54 -24.57 2.67 8.54
CA VAL A 54 -24.31 1.94 7.30
C VAL A 54 -25.27 2.39 6.19
N ASN A 55 -24.72 2.82 5.05
CA ASN A 55 -25.46 3.10 3.82
C ASN A 55 -25.74 1.77 3.08
N ALA A 56 -27.00 1.33 3.09
CA ALA A 56 -27.42 0.09 2.44
C ALA A 56 -27.21 0.10 0.90
N GLN A 57 -27.29 1.26 0.25
CA GLN A 57 -27.02 1.37 -1.20
C GLN A 57 -25.55 1.14 -1.50
N LEU A 58 -24.65 1.69 -0.68
CA LEU A 58 -23.21 1.47 -0.80
C LEU A 58 -22.85 0.00 -0.54
N GLN A 59 -23.44 -0.62 0.48
CA GLN A 59 -23.24 -2.06 0.71
C GLN A 59 -23.69 -2.89 -0.51
N SER A 60 -24.90 -2.64 -1.02
CA SER A 60 -25.41 -3.35 -2.20
C SER A 60 -24.56 -3.12 -3.45
N LEU A 61 -23.99 -1.92 -3.61
CA LEU A 61 -23.06 -1.60 -4.70
C LEU A 61 -21.80 -2.47 -4.61
N ILE A 62 -21.21 -2.57 -3.43
CA ILE A 62 -20.01 -3.35 -3.17
C ILE A 62 -20.30 -4.85 -3.39
N ASP A 63 -21.41 -5.35 -2.87
CA ASP A 63 -21.86 -6.74 -3.05
C ASP A 63 -22.15 -7.05 -4.54
N SER A 64 -22.67 -6.10 -5.32
CA SER A 64 -22.92 -6.32 -6.75
C SER A 64 -21.63 -6.36 -7.57
N SER A 65 -20.62 -5.60 -7.17
CA SER A 65 -19.30 -5.58 -7.80
C SER A 65 -18.60 -6.93 -7.63
N ALA A 66 -18.94 -7.64 -6.56
CA ALA A 66 -18.41 -8.97 -6.24
C ALA A 66 -18.65 -10.02 -7.34
N ASN A 67 -19.78 -9.90 -8.05
CA ASN A 67 -20.22 -10.86 -9.06
C ASN A 67 -19.61 -10.62 -10.44
N GLN A 68 -18.91 -9.50 -10.62
CA GLN A 68 -18.37 -9.08 -11.92
C GLN A 68 -16.86 -9.32 -12.04
N PHE A 69 -16.21 -9.74 -10.95
CA PHE A 69 -14.75 -9.88 -10.90
C PHE A 69 -14.34 -11.34 -11.08
N ASP A 70 -13.53 -11.62 -12.11
CA ASP A 70 -12.88 -12.92 -12.25
C ASP A 70 -11.59 -12.97 -11.41
N GLY A 71 -11.36 -14.06 -10.68
CA GLY A 71 -10.26 -14.20 -9.74
C GLY A 71 -10.58 -13.83 -8.29
N LEU A 72 -9.53 -13.55 -7.51
CA LEU A 72 -9.62 -13.23 -6.09
C LEU A 72 -9.53 -11.72 -5.87
N TYR A 73 -10.32 -11.21 -4.94
CA TYR A 73 -10.22 -9.82 -4.50
C TYR A 73 -10.66 -9.65 -3.05
N ALA A 74 -10.21 -8.54 -2.46
CA ALA A 74 -10.64 -8.04 -1.17
C ALA A 74 -10.87 -6.53 -1.25
N ILE A 75 -11.90 -6.07 -0.56
CA ILE A 75 -12.31 -4.68 -0.49
C ILE A 75 -12.42 -4.30 0.98
N TYR A 76 -11.83 -3.15 1.33
CA TYR A 76 -12.06 -2.48 2.60
C TYR A 76 -12.35 -1.00 2.33
N ILE A 77 -13.50 -0.53 2.79
CA ILE A 77 -13.91 0.87 2.68
C ILE A 77 -14.29 1.35 4.08
N LYS A 78 -13.74 2.50 4.48
CA LYS A 78 -14.14 3.19 5.70
C LYS A 78 -14.57 4.61 5.36
N ASP A 79 -15.83 4.91 5.61
CA ASP A 79 -16.35 6.28 5.59
C ASP A 79 -15.89 7.00 6.87
N LEU A 80 -14.99 7.96 6.74
CA LEU A 80 -14.33 8.63 7.87
C LEU A 80 -15.22 9.66 8.56
N LYS A 81 -16.38 9.99 7.98
CA LYS A 81 -17.37 10.86 8.61
C LYS A 81 -18.35 10.11 9.51
N SER A 82 -18.79 8.93 9.09
CA SER A 82 -19.79 8.13 9.81
C SER A 82 -19.20 6.95 10.59
N ASP A 83 -17.90 6.68 10.41
CA ASP A 83 -17.20 5.47 10.86
C ASP A 83 -17.79 4.15 10.30
N ALA A 84 -18.65 4.21 9.28
CA ALA A 84 -19.18 3.03 8.62
C ALA A 84 -18.08 2.30 7.85
N ILE A 85 -18.04 0.97 8.02
CA ILE A 85 -17.10 0.08 7.34
C ILE A 85 -17.90 -0.84 6.41
N TYR A 86 -17.39 -0.97 5.19
CA TYR A 86 -17.90 -1.89 4.17
C TYR A 86 -16.75 -2.77 3.69
N GLN A 87 -16.96 -4.07 3.59
CA GLN A 87 -15.87 -4.99 3.32
C GLN A 87 -16.29 -6.26 2.60
N ILE A 88 -15.41 -6.76 1.74
CA ILE A 88 -15.46 -8.09 1.14
C ILE A 88 -14.10 -8.73 1.35
N ASN A 89 -14.04 -9.91 1.97
CA ASN A 89 -12.79 -10.66 2.19
C ASN A 89 -11.66 -9.81 2.80
N ALA A 90 -11.96 -8.77 3.59
CA ALA A 90 -10.96 -7.79 4.01
C ALA A 90 -9.83 -8.38 4.88
N ASP A 91 -10.07 -9.53 5.51
CA ASP A 91 -9.09 -10.30 6.29
C ASP A 91 -8.34 -11.35 5.48
N LYS A 92 -8.64 -11.52 4.18
CA LYS A 92 -7.94 -12.47 3.31
C LYS A 92 -6.57 -11.93 2.94
N THR A 93 -5.56 -12.79 3.03
CA THR A 93 -4.18 -12.48 2.69
C THR A 93 -3.98 -12.47 1.17
N PHE A 94 -3.29 -11.45 0.67
CA PHE A 94 -2.83 -11.30 -0.70
C PHE A 94 -1.33 -11.01 -0.71
N THR A 95 -0.61 -11.49 -1.73
CA THR A 95 0.72 -10.96 -2.03
C THR A 95 0.61 -9.45 -2.22
N SER A 96 1.42 -8.69 -1.51
CA SER A 96 1.23 -7.23 -1.38
C SER A 96 1.63 -6.44 -2.63
N ALA A 97 2.42 -7.04 -3.53
CA ALA A 97 3.07 -6.30 -4.62
C ALA A 97 3.71 -5.00 -4.07
N SER A 98 3.64 -3.85 -4.74
CA SER A 98 4.23 -2.60 -4.22
C SER A 98 3.51 -1.97 -3.00
N ILE A 99 2.44 -2.58 -2.47
CA ILE A 99 1.75 -2.05 -1.27
C ILE A 99 2.63 -2.10 -0.02
N TYR A 100 3.58 -3.04 0.09
CA TYR A 100 4.50 -3.11 1.25
C TYR A 100 5.33 -1.83 1.47
N LYS A 101 5.50 -1.01 0.42
CA LYS A 101 6.18 0.29 0.49
C LYS A 101 5.51 1.26 1.47
N LEU A 102 4.20 1.09 1.76
CA LEU A 102 3.50 1.81 2.82
C LEU A 102 4.10 1.50 4.21
N ALA A 103 4.39 0.23 4.50
CA ALA A 103 5.02 -0.18 5.74
C ALA A 103 6.45 0.31 5.86
N VAL A 104 7.22 0.26 4.76
CA VAL A 104 8.59 0.79 4.70
C VAL A 104 8.57 2.30 5.00
N MET A 105 7.69 3.06 4.34
CA MET A 105 7.51 4.50 4.61
C MET A 105 7.16 4.74 6.08
N TYR A 106 6.20 3.97 6.62
CA TYR A 106 5.74 4.13 7.99
C TYR A 106 6.88 3.94 9.01
N LYS A 107 7.64 2.85 8.88
CA LYS A 107 8.80 2.58 9.73
C LYS A 107 9.92 3.62 9.53
N THR A 108 10.14 4.08 8.30
CA THR A 108 11.14 5.13 8.00
C THR A 108 10.86 6.39 8.82
N TYR A 109 9.63 6.89 8.79
CA TYR A 109 9.26 8.08 9.56
C TYR A 109 9.34 7.87 11.07
N ASN A 110 9.03 6.67 11.56
CA ASN A 110 9.25 6.33 12.97
C ASN A 110 10.74 6.41 13.36
N GLU A 111 11.65 5.89 12.55
CA GLU A 111 13.10 5.98 12.84
C GLU A 111 13.63 7.41 12.72
N ILE A 112 13.07 8.22 11.81
CA ILE A 112 13.35 9.67 11.75
C ILE A 112 12.90 10.36 13.04
N ALA A 113 11.69 10.06 13.51
CA ALA A 113 11.17 10.65 14.75
C ALA A 113 12.01 10.28 15.98
N LYS A 114 12.57 9.07 16.02
CA LYS A 114 13.48 8.61 17.07
C LYS A 114 14.90 9.17 16.95
N GLY A 115 15.24 9.82 15.84
CA GLY A 115 16.58 10.33 15.56
C GLY A 115 17.60 9.27 15.11
N ASN A 116 17.14 8.04 14.83
CA ASN A 116 17.97 6.92 14.38
C ASN A 116 18.29 6.99 12.88
N LEU A 117 17.53 7.79 12.13
CA LEU A 117 17.69 8.03 10.69
C LEU A 117 17.43 9.51 10.40
N LYS A 118 18.18 10.10 9.47
CA LYS A 118 17.94 11.47 9.00
C LYS A 118 17.51 11.45 7.55
N LYS A 119 16.71 12.45 7.17
CA LYS A 119 16.23 12.62 5.78
C LYS A 119 17.35 12.78 4.74
N ASN A 120 18.51 13.27 5.17
CA ASN A 120 19.69 13.47 4.33
C ASN A 120 20.77 12.40 4.52
N ASP A 121 20.48 11.32 5.27
CA ASP A 121 21.38 10.17 5.31
C ASP A 121 21.38 9.49 3.94
N ASN A 122 22.57 9.09 3.48
CA ASN A 122 22.72 8.35 2.23
C ASN A 122 22.41 6.87 2.45
N LEU A 123 21.64 6.32 1.52
CA LEU A 123 21.39 4.90 1.34
C LEU A 123 22.15 4.45 0.10
N THR A 124 22.93 3.39 0.22
CA THR A 124 23.84 2.96 -0.84
C THR A 124 23.79 1.45 -0.98
N GLY A 125 23.75 0.96 -2.21
CA GLY A 125 23.77 -0.47 -2.52
C GLY A 125 24.42 -0.77 -3.86
N ASN A 126 25.01 -1.96 -3.97
CA ASN A 126 25.54 -2.44 -5.24
C ASN A 126 24.38 -2.75 -6.20
N LYS A 127 24.46 -2.21 -7.43
CA LYS A 127 23.38 -2.33 -8.42
C LYS A 127 23.07 -3.79 -8.75
N SER A 128 24.09 -4.59 -9.05
CA SER A 128 23.93 -6.02 -9.38
C SER A 128 23.25 -6.79 -8.26
N ALA A 129 23.61 -6.54 -6.99
CA ALA A 129 22.95 -7.16 -5.85
C ALA A 129 21.47 -6.74 -5.70
N LEU A 130 21.14 -5.49 -6.01
CA LEU A 130 19.76 -5.00 -5.99
C LEU A 130 18.95 -5.59 -7.15
N ASP A 131 19.50 -5.64 -8.36
CA ASP A 131 18.85 -6.21 -9.54
C ASP A 131 18.45 -7.67 -9.31
N LYS A 132 19.37 -8.48 -8.77
CA LYS A 132 19.09 -9.89 -8.41
C LYS A 132 17.86 -10.02 -7.51
N ARG A 133 17.75 -9.15 -6.49
CA ARG A 133 16.62 -9.16 -5.56
C ARG A 133 15.32 -8.71 -6.23
N ILE A 134 15.37 -7.74 -7.13
CA ILE A 134 14.18 -7.27 -7.87
C ILE A 134 13.66 -8.36 -8.81
N LEU A 135 14.57 -9.05 -9.52
CA LEU A 135 14.21 -10.09 -10.47
C LEU A 135 13.74 -11.38 -9.79
N GLY A 136 14.12 -11.62 -8.54
CA GLY A 136 13.77 -12.83 -7.80
C GLY A 136 14.52 -14.06 -8.31
N GLU A 137 15.74 -13.86 -8.83
CA GLU A 137 16.56 -14.94 -9.38
C GLU A 137 17.45 -15.58 -8.30
N ASP A 138 17.45 -16.92 -8.27
CA ASP A 138 18.44 -17.72 -7.53
C ASP A 138 19.83 -17.54 -8.17
N GLU A 139 20.88 -17.55 -7.34
CA GLU A 139 22.26 -17.19 -7.67
C GLU A 139 22.87 -17.94 -8.88
N GLU A 140 22.28 -19.05 -9.35
CA GLU A 140 22.89 -19.96 -10.30
C GLU A 140 22.86 -19.51 -11.78
N ASN A 141 21.99 -18.56 -12.17
CA ASN A 141 21.87 -18.16 -13.59
C ASN A 141 21.95 -16.65 -13.88
N PHE A 142 22.18 -15.81 -12.87
CA PHE A 142 22.34 -14.37 -13.10
C PHE A 142 23.78 -14.06 -13.51
N GLU A 143 23.99 -13.83 -14.81
CA GLU A 143 25.23 -13.25 -15.33
C GLU A 143 25.10 -11.71 -15.40
N PRO A 144 25.65 -10.96 -14.41
CA PRO A 144 25.69 -9.51 -14.54
C PRO A 144 26.54 -9.14 -15.75
N SER A 145 26.11 -8.12 -16.50
CA SER A 145 27.01 -7.44 -17.41
C SER A 145 28.29 -7.03 -16.65
N PRO A 146 29.50 -7.26 -17.18
CA PRO A 146 30.75 -6.93 -16.50
C PRO A 146 30.79 -5.47 -15.98
N ASP A 147 30.13 -4.57 -16.70
CA ASP A 147 30.05 -3.13 -16.42
C ASP A 147 29.09 -2.77 -15.26
N ASP A 148 28.17 -3.68 -14.89
CA ASP A 148 27.16 -3.46 -13.84
C ASP A 148 27.64 -3.90 -12.45
N THR A 149 28.71 -4.69 -12.37
CA THR A 149 29.22 -5.27 -11.11
C THR A 149 29.80 -4.22 -10.14
N ASN A 150 30.30 -3.09 -10.66
CA ASN A 150 30.89 -2.00 -9.87
C ASN A 150 29.98 -0.77 -9.72
N GLN A 151 28.77 -0.80 -10.28
CA GLN A 151 27.85 0.32 -10.16
C GLN A 151 27.19 0.35 -8.78
N THR A 152 27.05 1.56 -8.27
CA THR A 152 26.46 1.83 -6.96
C THR A 152 25.24 2.72 -7.14
N ILE A 153 24.11 2.27 -6.60
CA ILE A 153 22.90 3.09 -6.51
C ILE A 153 22.95 3.84 -5.18
N THR A 154 22.68 5.14 -5.20
CA THR A 154 22.62 5.97 -3.99
C THR A 154 21.46 6.93 -4.05
N PHE A 155 20.71 6.99 -2.94
CA PHE A 155 19.68 7.99 -2.69
C PHE A 155 19.83 8.51 -1.27
N ASP A 156 19.52 9.78 -1.04
CA ASP A 156 19.21 10.19 0.33
C ASP A 156 17.83 9.65 0.75
N VAL A 157 17.59 9.52 2.06
CA VAL A 157 16.33 8.97 2.60
C VAL A 157 15.10 9.73 2.10
N LYS A 158 15.18 11.06 1.94
CA LYS A 158 14.06 11.88 1.46
C LYS A 158 13.71 11.56 0.01
N THR A 159 14.72 11.46 -0.85
CA THR A 159 14.59 11.11 -2.26
C THR A 159 14.07 9.69 -2.38
N ALA A 160 14.63 8.75 -1.62
CA ALA A 160 14.17 7.38 -1.61
C ALA A 160 12.69 7.26 -1.18
N LEU A 161 12.26 7.99 -0.14
CA LEU A 161 10.85 8.04 0.25
C LEU A 161 9.95 8.61 -0.85
N PHE A 162 10.41 9.66 -1.54
CA PHE A 162 9.68 10.27 -2.64
C PHE A 162 9.50 9.27 -3.79
N GLU A 163 10.60 8.80 -4.38
CA GLU A 163 10.59 7.90 -5.55
C GLU A 163 9.87 6.58 -5.24
N MET A 164 10.07 6.00 -4.05
CA MET A 164 9.39 4.78 -3.61
C MET A 164 7.87 4.92 -3.59
N ILE A 165 7.36 6.09 -3.19
CA ILE A 165 5.92 6.30 -3.04
C ILE A 165 5.31 6.84 -4.32
N THR A 166 5.90 7.83 -4.97
CA THR A 166 5.28 8.56 -6.09
C THR A 166 5.33 7.84 -7.43
N VAL A 167 6.40 7.09 -7.68
CA VAL A 167 6.60 6.32 -8.93
C VAL A 167 6.90 4.84 -8.67
N SER A 168 6.79 4.41 -7.42
CA SER A 168 6.99 3.02 -7.02
C SER A 168 8.42 2.49 -7.29
N ASP A 169 9.45 3.32 -7.16
CA ASP A 169 10.83 2.91 -7.42
C ASP A 169 11.28 1.74 -6.52
N ASN A 170 11.85 0.70 -7.12
CA ASN A 170 12.22 -0.53 -6.42
C ASN A 170 13.57 -0.41 -5.70
N TYR A 171 14.54 0.30 -6.27
CA TYR A 171 15.84 0.47 -5.60
C TYR A 171 15.69 1.27 -4.30
N SER A 172 14.92 2.36 -4.34
CA SER A 172 14.60 3.18 -3.17
C SER A 172 13.93 2.36 -2.08
N ALA A 173 12.96 1.51 -2.45
CA ALA A 173 12.26 0.64 -1.52
C ALA A 173 13.18 -0.39 -0.86
N LEU A 174 14.00 -1.09 -1.66
CA LEU A 174 14.94 -2.08 -1.15
C LEU A 174 15.98 -1.42 -0.24
N LEU A 175 16.57 -0.30 -0.66
CA LEU A 175 17.57 0.40 0.13
C LEU A 175 17.03 0.86 1.50
N LEU A 176 15.80 1.37 1.55
CA LEU A 176 15.14 1.72 2.81
C LEU A 176 14.84 0.47 3.65
N ALA A 177 14.27 -0.58 3.04
CA ALA A 177 13.92 -1.80 3.76
C ALA A 177 15.15 -2.52 4.34
N GLU A 178 16.26 -2.59 3.59
CA GLU A 178 17.54 -3.12 4.08
C GLU A 178 18.09 -2.27 5.23
N ARG A 179 18.04 -0.93 5.10
CA ARG A 179 18.54 -0.02 6.15
C ARG A 179 17.77 -0.17 7.46
N LEU A 180 16.47 -0.41 7.38
CA LEU A 180 15.58 -0.57 8.55
C LEU A 180 15.60 -2.01 9.10
N GLY A 181 15.86 -2.98 8.24
CA GLY A 181 15.71 -4.41 8.49
C GLY A 181 14.26 -4.88 8.29
N TRP A 182 14.05 -5.80 7.35
CA TRP A 182 12.72 -6.31 6.96
C TRP A 182 11.90 -6.83 8.15
N LYS A 183 12.50 -7.66 9.01
CA LYS A 183 11.83 -8.17 10.22
C LYS A 183 11.48 -7.04 11.21
N ASN A 184 12.32 -6.02 11.31
CA ASN A 184 12.05 -4.88 12.22
C ASN A 184 10.87 -4.03 11.74
N ILE A 185 10.58 -4.04 10.44
CA ILE A 185 9.37 -3.42 9.88
C ILE A 185 8.15 -4.23 10.33
N ASP A 186 8.18 -5.55 10.20
CA ASP A 186 7.07 -6.43 10.61
C ASP A 186 6.77 -6.34 12.10
N ASP A 187 7.81 -6.40 12.93
CA ASP A 187 7.66 -6.28 14.38
C ASP A 187 7.05 -4.90 14.74
N PHE A 188 7.49 -3.83 14.07
CA PHE A 188 6.95 -2.50 14.24
C PHE A 188 5.47 -2.39 13.85
N LEU A 189 5.05 -3.01 12.74
CA LEU A 189 3.63 -3.02 12.35
C LEU A 189 2.77 -3.69 13.43
N LYS A 190 3.21 -4.83 13.96
CA LYS A 190 2.53 -5.57 15.02
C LYS A 190 2.44 -4.76 16.32
N GLU A 191 3.54 -4.14 16.74
CA GLU A 191 3.59 -3.23 17.89
C GLU A 191 2.60 -2.06 17.75
N ASN A 192 2.33 -1.63 16.52
CA ASN A 192 1.40 -0.54 16.20
C ASN A 192 -0.01 -1.01 15.85
N SER A 193 -0.37 -2.24 16.23
CA SER A 193 -1.69 -2.85 16.01
C SER A 193 -2.08 -3.00 14.54
N ILE A 194 -1.11 -3.13 13.64
CA ILE A 194 -1.32 -3.50 12.23
C ILE A 194 -0.88 -4.97 12.09
N GLN A 195 -1.85 -5.86 12.23
CA GLN A 195 -1.65 -7.31 12.06
C GLN A 195 -1.81 -7.70 10.59
N ASN A 196 -1.28 -8.86 10.20
CA ASN A 196 -1.43 -9.42 8.86
C ASN A 196 -0.93 -8.50 7.72
N PHE A 197 0.13 -7.75 7.98
CA PHE A 197 0.92 -7.05 6.99
C PHE A 197 2.38 -7.44 7.21
N ASN A 198 2.86 -8.39 6.42
CA ASN A 198 4.14 -9.05 6.63
C ASN A 198 5.05 -8.85 5.43
N LEU A 199 6.28 -8.44 5.69
CA LEU A 199 7.34 -8.25 4.71
C LEU A 199 8.25 -9.48 4.66
N VAL A 200 8.31 -10.29 5.72
CA VAL A 200 9.07 -11.54 5.76
C VAL A 200 8.22 -12.74 6.14
N GLY A 201 8.71 -13.94 5.80
CA GLY A 201 8.06 -15.22 6.08
C GLY A 201 7.55 -15.89 4.82
N GLU A 202 6.82 -16.98 5.00
CA GLU A 202 6.27 -17.76 3.89
C GLU A 202 5.29 -16.92 3.07
N ASN A 203 5.40 -16.99 1.74
CA ASN A 203 4.56 -16.25 0.79
C ASN A 203 4.52 -14.73 1.06
N SER A 204 5.61 -14.15 1.56
CA SER A 204 5.75 -12.70 1.83
C SER A 204 6.54 -12.01 0.71
N PRO A 205 6.39 -10.70 0.51
CA PRO A 205 5.58 -9.76 1.29
C PRO A 205 4.07 -9.88 0.99
N ASN A 206 3.24 -9.96 2.02
CA ASN A 206 1.79 -10.11 1.95
C ASN A 206 1.04 -9.19 2.90
N THR A 207 -0.24 -8.94 2.61
CA THR A 207 -1.10 -8.09 3.43
C THR A 207 -2.58 -8.47 3.29
N THR A 208 -3.42 -7.98 4.20
CA THR A 208 -4.88 -7.95 4.04
C THR A 208 -5.35 -6.52 3.73
N ALA A 209 -6.57 -6.38 3.18
CA ALA A 209 -7.14 -5.07 2.89
C ALA A 209 -7.42 -4.28 4.18
N LEU A 210 -7.85 -4.97 5.24
CA LEU A 210 -8.03 -4.38 6.57
C LEU A 210 -6.72 -3.79 7.11
N ALA A 211 -5.61 -4.52 7.03
CA ALA A 211 -4.33 -4.07 7.58
C ALA A 211 -3.83 -2.78 6.90
N VAL A 212 -3.97 -2.71 5.57
CA VAL A 212 -3.65 -1.50 4.79
C VAL A 212 -4.60 -0.36 5.17
N GLY A 213 -5.89 -0.63 5.31
CA GLY A 213 -6.89 0.34 5.73
C GLY A 213 -6.57 0.96 7.09
N LEU A 214 -6.17 0.15 8.07
CA LEU A 214 -5.77 0.61 9.41
C LEU A 214 -4.54 1.54 9.38
N LEU A 215 -3.56 1.26 8.51
CA LEU A 215 -2.41 2.14 8.32
C LEU A 215 -2.83 3.48 7.70
N LEU A 216 -3.64 3.45 6.65
CA LEU A 216 -4.16 4.66 5.99
C LEU A 216 -4.99 5.50 6.97
N GLU A 217 -5.77 4.85 7.83
CA GLU A 217 -6.53 5.53 8.89
C GLU A 217 -5.62 6.24 9.89
N LYS A 218 -4.54 5.60 10.35
CA LYS A 218 -3.54 6.26 11.21
C LYS A 218 -2.88 7.45 10.53
N ILE A 219 -2.62 7.37 9.22
CA ILE A 219 -2.07 8.48 8.43
C ILE A 219 -3.09 9.63 8.34
N TYR A 220 -4.36 9.31 8.03
CA TYR A 220 -5.44 10.28 7.94
C TYR A 220 -5.66 11.02 9.26
N ASN A 221 -5.81 10.26 10.35
CA ASN A 221 -6.06 10.75 11.71
C ASN A 221 -4.84 11.42 12.37
N ASN A 222 -3.71 11.54 11.67
CA ASN A 222 -2.49 12.16 12.18
C ASN A 222 -1.83 11.43 13.37
N THR A 223 -2.00 10.10 13.44
CA THR A 223 -1.55 9.25 14.57
C THR A 223 -0.53 8.17 14.21
N ALA A 224 -0.17 7.98 12.93
CA ALA A 224 0.81 6.97 12.54
C ALA A 224 2.15 7.13 13.30
N VAL A 225 2.72 8.34 13.37
CA VAL A 225 3.90 8.58 14.23
C VAL A 225 3.64 9.78 15.13
N ASN A 226 3.28 10.89 14.49
CA ASN A 226 2.77 12.10 15.08
C ASN A 226 2.14 12.93 13.94
N SER A 227 1.54 14.07 14.28
CA SER A 227 0.85 14.89 13.28
C SER A 227 1.75 15.37 12.14
N GLN A 228 3.00 15.76 12.44
CA GLN A 228 3.93 16.21 11.41
C GLN A 228 4.22 15.11 10.39
N PHE A 229 4.68 13.94 10.85
CA PHE A 229 5.09 12.87 9.95
C PHE A 229 3.91 12.19 9.27
N SER A 230 2.73 12.14 9.91
CA SER A 230 1.50 11.74 9.22
C SER A 230 1.17 12.66 8.06
N GLN A 231 1.32 13.98 8.20
CA GLN A 231 1.10 14.90 7.09
C GLN A 231 2.14 14.74 5.99
N GLU A 232 3.41 14.48 6.33
CA GLU A 232 4.44 14.19 5.33
C GLU A 232 4.16 12.89 4.57
N MET A 233 3.77 11.80 5.25
CA MET A 233 3.33 10.56 4.61
C MET A 233 2.16 10.79 3.65
N LYS A 234 1.14 11.54 4.10
CA LYS A 234 -0.03 11.89 3.31
C LYS A 234 0.33 12.70 2.06
N ASN A 235 1.27 13.64 2.17
CA ASN A 235 1.74 14.45 1.05
C ASN A 235 2.49 13.62 -0.01
N LEU A 236 3.28 12.63 0.41
CA LEU A 236 3.91 11.69 -0.53
C LEU A 236 2.86 10.88 -1.29
N LEU A 237 1.84 10.38 -0.59
CA LEU A 237 0.74 9.64 -1.19
C LEU A 237 -0.11 10.50 -2.14
N PHE A 238 -0.29 11.79 -1.87
CA PHE A 238 -0.94 12.74 -2.80
C PHE A 238 -0.12 13.02 -4.05
N ALA A 239 1.20 12.79 -4.00
CA ALA A 239 2.11 12.99 -5.13
C ALA A 239 2.26 11.73 -6.00
N GLN A 240 1.44 10.69 -5.78
CA GLN A 240 1.40 9.50 -6.63
C GLN A 240 1.13 9.85 -8.10
N GLU A 241 1.92 9.27 -8.99
CA GLU A 241 1.82 9.55 -10.44
C GLU A 241 1.00 8.48 -11.18
N ILE A 242 0.91 7.27 -10.65
CA ILE A 242 0.15 6.16 -11.24
C ILE A 242 -1.34 6.32 -10.89
N ASN A 243 -2.07 7.10 -11.69
CA ASN A 243 -3.45 7.55 -11.43
C ASN A 243 -4.53 6.79 -12.25
N ASP A 244 -4.22 5.59 -12.73
CA ASP A 244 -5.08 4.78 -13.62
C ASP A 244 -6.15 3.93 -12.91
N ARG A 245 -6.19 3.98 -11.57
CA ARG A 245 -7.10 3.22 -10.70
C ARG A 245 -8.03 4.13 -9.91
N ILE A 246 -7.88 4.22 -8.58
CA ILE A 246 -8.79 5.01 -7.71
C ILE A 246 -9.04 6.43 -8.26
N PRO A 247 -8.03 7.19 -8.71
CA PRO A 247 -8.22 8.57 -9.15
C PRO A 247 -8.88 8.72 -10.53
N LYS A 248 -8.79 7.71 -11.41
CA LYS A 248 -8.99 7.84 -12.86
C LYS A 248 -10.31 8.52 -13.27
N TYR A 249 -11.41 8.17 -12.61
CA TYR A 249 -12.75 8.68 -12.94
C TYR A 249 -13.34 9.63 -11.90
N LEU A 250 -12.59 9.95 -10.84
CA LEU A 250 -13.02 10.93 -9.85
C LEU A 250 -12.98 12.36 -10.46
N PRO A 251 -13.79 13.30 -9.94
CA PRO A 251 -13.69 14.69 -10.36
C PRO A 251 -12.26 15.24 -10.14
N LYS A 252 -11.77 16.07 -11.06
CA LYS A 252 -10.37 16.52 -11.08
C LYS A 252 -9.94 17.32 -9.85
N ASP A 253 -10.88 17.90 -9.11
CA ASP A 253 -10.64 18.65 -7.87
C ASP A 253 -10.54 17.75 -6.63
N ILE A 254 -10.90 16.47 -6.76
CA ILE A 254 -10.80 15.49 -5.67
C ILE A 254 -9.37 15.00 -5.56
N LYS A 255 -8.82 15.11 -4.35
CA LYS A 255 -7.47 14.66 -4.04
C LYS A 255 -7.51 13.24 -3.53
N VAL A 256 -6.56 12.43 -4.02
CA VAL A 256 -6.41 11.03 -3.60
C VAL A 256 -4.98 10.82 -3.12
N ALA A 257 -4.82 10.44 -1.86
CA ALA A 257 -3.55 10.01 -1.31
C ALA A 257 -3.50 8.49 -1.39
N HIS A 258 -2.73 7.92 -2.33
CA HIS A 258 -2.78 6.47 -2.58
C HIS A 258 -1.45 5.83 -2.99
N LYS A 259 -1.45 4.50 -2.96
CA LYS A 259 -0.35 3.65 -3.43
C LYS A 259 -0.91 2.46 -4.20
N THR A 260 -0.39 2.27 -5.41
CA THR A 260 -0.67 1.12 -6.26
C THR A 260 0.25 -0.07 -5.96
N GLY A 261 -0.18 -1.27 -6.36
CA GLY A 261 0.66 -2.46 -6.35
C GLY A 261 0.37 -3.38 -7.54
N GLU A 262 1.39 -3.69 -8.32
CA GLU A 262 1.29 -4.55 -9.49
C GLU A 262 2.32 -5.68 -9.41
N LEU A 263 1.93 -6.92 -9.76
CA LEU A 263 2.82 -8.08 -9.81
C LEU A 263 2.15 -9.23 -10.59
N GLY A 264 2.54 -9.47 -11.86
CA GLY A 264 1.88 -10.50 -12.67
C GLY A 264 0.36 -10.28 -12.80
N SER A 265 -0.43 -11.22 -12.27
CA SER A 265 -1.90 -11.20 -12.17
C SER A 265 -2.46 -10.21 -11.13
N ILE A 266 -1.60 -9.62 -10.30
CA ILE A 266 -2.00 -8.74 -9.21
C ILE A 266 -2.19 -7.30 -9.69
N ARG A 267 -3.31 -6.69 -9.30
CA ARG A 267 -3.57 -5.25 -9.37
C ARG A 267 -4.22 -4.75 -8.07
N HIS A 268 -3.50 -3.90 -7.37
CA HIS A 268 -3.92 -3.30 -6.11
C HIS A 268 -3.95 -1.78 -6.23
N ASP A 269 -4.85 -1.15 -5.49
CA ASP A 269 -4.75 0.26 -5.15
C ASP A 269 -5.34 0.49 -3.75
N ALA A 270 -4.72 1.37 -3.00
CA ALA A 270 -5.11 1.67 -1.64
C ALA A 270 -4.91 3.15 -1.35
N GLY A 271 -5.97 3.85 -0.96
CA GLY A 271 -5.90 5.29 -0.77
C GLY A 271 -6.95 5.90 0.13
N ILE A 272 -6.69 7.17 0.44
CA ILE A 272 -7.58 8.10 1.13
C ILE A 272 -8.10 9.05 0.06
N VAL A 273 -9.42 9.09 -0.13
CA VAL A 273 -10.10 10.02 -1.03
C VAL A 273 -10.67 11.16 -0.20
N LEU A 274 -10.30 12.40 -0.56
CA LEU A 274 -10.85 13.60 0.08
C LEU A 274 -12.10 14.06 -0.67
N GLY A 275 -13.26 13.55 -0.24
CA GLY A 275 -14.55 13.90 -0.83
C GLY A 275 -14.99 15.32 -0.47
N LYS A 276 -16.11 15.78 -1.04
CA LYS A 276 -16.69 17.08 -0.67
C LYS A 276 -17.61 16.93 0.53
N ASN A 277 -18.31 15.80 0.61
CA ASN A 277 -19.24 15.49 1.70
C ASN A 277 -18.68 14.49 2.70
N SER A 278 -17.86 13.54 2.24
CA SER A 278 -17.16 12.61 3.12
C SER A 278 -15.79 12.21 2.60
N ASP A 279 -14.80 12.22 3.49
CA ASP A 279 -13.52 11.59 3.26
C ASP A 279 -13.65 10.09 3.53
N TYR A 280 -12.94 9.27 2.76
CA TYR A 280 -13.01 7.82 2.95
C TYR A 280 -11.72 7.12 2.57
N ILE A 281 -11.50 5.97 3.19
CA ILE A 281 -10.45 5.03 2.81
C ILE A 281 -11.05 4.02 1.85
N PHE A 282 -10.34 3.72 0.78
CA PHE A 282 -10.67 2.64 -0.14
C PHE A 282 -9.43 1.80 -0.42
N VAL A 283 -9.50 0.51 -0.10
CA VAL A 283 -8.49 -0.49 -0.40
C VAL A 283 -9.11 -1.56 -1.27
N PHE A 284 -8.50 -1.82 -2.42
CA PHE A 284 -8.85 -2.92 -3.30
C PHE A 284 -7.60 -3.74 -3.57
N LEU A 285 -7.63 -5.02 -3.16
CA LEU A 285 -6.59 -5.98 -3.45
C LEU A 285 -7.12 -7.03 -4.42
N SER A 286 -6.35 -7.43 -5.43
CA SER A 286 -6.74 -8.49 -6.36
C SER A 286 -5.62 -9.36 -6.89
N ASP A 287 -6.00 -10.56 -7.32
CA ASP A 287 -5.20 -11.53 -8.05
C ASP A 287 -6.12 -12.19 -9.09
N THR A 288 -5.91 -11.87 -10.37
CA THR A 288 -6.87 -12.19 -11.45
C THR A 288 -6.17 -12.62 -12.74
N PRO A 289 -6.78 -13.50 -13.55
CA PRO A 289 -6.30 -13.76 -14.91
C PRO A 289 -6.37 -12.53 -15.82
N GLU A 290 -7.23 -11.54 -15.53
CA GLU A 290 -7.48 -10.36 -16.35
C GLU A 290 -7.08 -9.06 -15.63
N PRO A 291 -5.77 -8.81 -15.40
CA PRO A 291 -5.31 -7.70 -14.56
C PRO A 291 -5.70 -6.32 -15.11
N GLU A 292 -5.75 -6.13 -16.43
CA GLU A 292 -6.16 -4.84 -16.97
C GLU A 292 -7.65 -4.54 -16.74
N GLU A 293 -8.50 -5.58 -16.71
CA GLU A 293 -9.90 -5.46 -16.30
C GLU A 293 -10.01 -5.11 -14.81
N ALA A 294 -9.13 -5.65 -13.96
CA ALA A 294 -9.08 -5.27 -12.55
C ALA A 294 -8.72 -3.80 -12.34
N THR A 295 -7.72 -3.27 -13.06
CA THR A 295 -7.37 -1.84 -13.05
C THR A 295 -8.60 -0.97 -13.36
N GLU A 296 -9.34 -1.31 -14.43
CA GLU A 296 -10.55 -0.58 -14.81
C GLU A 296 -11.68 -0.74 -13.79
N THR A 297 -11.84 -1.94 -13.21
CA THR A 297 -12.84 -2.22 -12.17
C THR A 297 -12.61 -1.37 -10.93
N ILE A 298 -11.37 -1.24 -10.48
CA ILE A 298 -11.00 -0.39 -9.34
C ILE A 298 -11.40 1.06 -9.61
N ALA A 299 -11.12 1.58 -10.82
CA ALA A 299 -11.45 2.94 -11.21
C ALA A 299 -12.97 3.19 -11.23
N LEU A 300 -13.74 2.28 -11.85
CA LEU A 300 -15.20 2.39 -11.95
C LEU A 300 -15.86 2.26 -10.57
N LEU A 301 -15.37 1.34 -9.74
CA LEU A 301 -15.88 1.17 -8.38
C LEU A 301 -15.56 2.39 -7.51
N SER A 302 -14.34 2.93 -7.58
CA SER A 302 -13.97 4.18 -6.90
C SER A 302 -14.95 5.31 -7.21
N ARG A 303 -15.28 5.48 -8.51
CA ARG A 303 -16.26 6.48 -8.93
C ARG A 303 -17.65 6.26 -8.34
N LYS A 304 -18.13 5.01 -8.35
CA LYS A 304 -19.45 4.67 -7.79
C LYS A 304 -19.50 4.89 -6.27
N ILE A 305 -18.42 4.54 -5.56
CA ILE A 305 -18.29 4.79 -4.11
C ILE A 305 -18.36 6.29 -3.83
N TYR A 306 -17.57 7.08 -4.56
CA TYR A 306 -17.59 8.55 -4.45
C TYR A 306 -18.99 9.11 -4.67
N ASP A 307 -19.64 8.76 -5.79
CA ASP A 307 -20.97 9.28 -6.13
C ASP A 307 -22.02 8.92 -5.05
N GLU A 308 -21.88 7.76 -4.41
CA GLU A 308 -22.78 7.33 -3.33
C GLU A 308 -22.53 8.11 -2.02
N LEU A 309 -21.27 8.28 -1.61
CA LEU A 309 -20.90 9.01 -0.41
C LEU A 309 -21.12 10.53 -0.53
N GLU A 310 -21.16 11.05 -1.75
CA GLU A 310 -21.49 12.44 -2.04
C GLU A 310 -23.00 12.75 -2.00
N LYS A 311 -23.87 11.74 -1.95
CA LYS A 311 -25.30 12.00 -1.77
C LYS A 311 -25.56 12.54 -0.36
N ILE A 312 -26.28 13.65 -0.27
CA ILE A 312 -26.79 14.15 1.01
C ILE A 312 -27.86 13.16 1.49
N ILE A 313 -27.55 12.37 2.51
CA ILE A 313 -28.55 11.55 3.20
C ILE A 313 -29.43 12.52 4.00
N ASN A 314 -30.59 12.88 3.44
CA ASN A 314 -31.63 13.54 4.19
C ASN A 314 -32.16 12.55 5.23
N VAL A 315 -31.57 12.58 6.43
CA VAL A 315 -32.12 11.86 7.58
C VAL A 315 -33.45 12.53 7.91
N GLN A 316 -34.56 11.88 7.55
CA GLN A 316 -35.87 12.26 8.06
C GLN A 316 -35.81 12.15 9.59
N LYS A 317 -35.99 13.30 10.27
CA LYS A 317 -36.12 13.40 11.72
C LYS A 317 -37.40 12.75 12.20
#